data_AF-A0A382S399-F1
#
_entry.id   AF-A0A382S399-F1
#
_cell.length_a   1.000
_cell.length_b   1.000
_cell.length_c   1.000
_cell.angle_alpha   90.00
_cell.angle_beta   90.00
_cell.angle_gamma   90.00
#
_symmetry.space_group_name_H-M   'P 1'
#
loop_
_entity.id
_entity.type
_entity.pdbx_description
1 polymer ?
#
loop_
_entity_poly.entity_id
_entity_poly.type
_entity_poly.pdbx_seq_one_letter_code
_entity_poly.pdbx_strand_id
1 'polypeptide(L)'
;MSFRNQKVISFAVLVSFLASIPIWFFSLHSNIANNLSSISEKYEQEKIVDKELERVENKLGIVTNNFLASNDKFNNLLRKIPSINDRDNALALFKDIIQAHSLKIHKFEPTQGAIEEKIMSIAETGGKVTIKKYAVDAILTGNFLR
;
A
#
# COMPACT_ATOMS: atom_id res chain seq x y z
N MET A 1 40.25 -22.90 -74.27
CA MET A 1 39.44 -23.49 -73.18
C MET A 1 38.49 -24.49 -73.81
N SER A 2 38.43 -25.76 -73.36
CA SER A 2 37.63 -26.81 -74.02
C SER A 2 36.12 -26.55 -73.92
N PHE A 3 35.38 -26.79 -75.00
CA PHE A 3 33.92 -26.58 -75.11
C PHE A 3 33.12 -27.28 -74.00
N ARG A 4 33.64 -28.41 -73.49
CA ARG A 4 33.05 -29.18 -72.40
C ARG A 4 33.14 -28.45 -71.06
N ASN A 5 34.23 -27.75 -70.79
CA ASN A 5 34.41 -26.99 -69.54
C ASN A 5 33.54 -25.73 -69.54
N GLN A 6 33.33 -25.10 -70.71
CA GLN A 6 32.45 -23.95 -70.85
C GLN A 6 30.98 -24.30 -70.53
N LYS A 7 30.49 -25.47 -71.00
CA LYS A 7 29.13 -25.95 -70.68
C LYS A 7 28.92 -26.21 -69.19
N VAL A 8 29.92 -26.82 -68.52
CA VAL A 8 29.85 -27.10 -67.08
C VAL A 8 29.81 -25.80 -66.27
N ILE A 9 30.64 -24.81 -66.64
CA ILE A 9 30.66 -23.50 -65.96
C ILE A 9 29.32 -22.77 -66.18
N SER A 10 28.78 -22.73 -67.40
CA SER A 10 27.48 -22.10 -67.67
C SER A 10 26.32 -22.77 -66.92
N PHE A 11 26.33 -24.11 -66.82
CA PHE A 11 25.33 -24.84 -66.06
C PHE A 11 25.43 -24.54 -64.55
N ALA A 12 26.66 -24.50 -64.00
CA ALA A 12 26.88 -24.17 -62.60
C ALA A 12 26.40 -22.75 -62.24
N VAL A 13 26.63 -21.77 -63.13
CA VAL A 13 26.13 -20.39 -62.95
C VAL A 13 24.61 -20.35 -62.95
N LEU A 14 23.97 -21.07 -63.87
CA LEU A 14 22.51 -21.10 -63.99
C LEU A 14 21.85 -21.76 -62.76
N VAL A 15 22.40 -22.87 -62.27
CA VAL A 15 21.94 -23.54 -61.04
C VAL A 15 22.14 -22.67 -59.81
N SER A 16 23.30 -21.99 -59.69
CA SER A 16 23.57 -21.07 -58.58
C SER A 16 22.59 -19.89 -58.58
N PHE A 17 22.30 -19.33 -59.76
CA PHE A 17 21.33 -18.25 -59.91
C PHE A 17 19.92 -18.71 -59.52
N LEU A 18 19.48 -19.88 -60.00
CA LEU A 18 18.19 -20.47 -59.63
C LEU A 18 18.09 -20.79 -58.13
N ALA A 19 19.17 -21.24 -57.49
CA ALA A 19 19.20 -21.54 -56.06
C ALA A 19 19.23 -20.28 -55.17
N SER A 20 19.74 -19.15 -55.68
CA SER A 20 19.83 -17.91 -54.90
C SER A 20 18.47 -17.36 -54.47
N ILE A 21 17.45 -17.51 -55.32
CA ILE A 21 16.08 -17.01 -55.10
C ILE A 21 15.41 -17.69 -53.89
N PRO A 22 15.32 -19.04 -53.80
CA PRO A 22 14.71 -19.70 -52.64
C PRO A 22 15.53 -19.51 -51.36
N ILE A 23 16.87 -19.43 -51.44
CA ILE A 23 17.72 -19.14 -50.27
C ILE A 23 17.41 -17.76 -49.70
N TRP A 24 17.31 -16.76 -50.57
CA TRP A 24 16.98 -15.40 -50.17
C TRP A 24 15.57 -15.31 -49.59
N PHE A 25 14.59 -15.94 -50.24
CA PHE A 25 13.21 -15.99 -49.77
C PHE A 25 13.09 -16.66 -48.40
N PHE A 26 13.73 -17.80 -48.19
CA PHE A 26 13.66 -18.54 -46.92
C PHE A 26 14.36 -17.78 -45.78
N SER A 27 15.50 -17.15 -46.07
CA SER A 27 16.22 -16.30 -45.10
C SER A 27 15.37 -15.11 -44.66
N LEU A 28 14.73 -14.43 -45.61
CA LEU A 28 13.85 -13.29 -45.33
C LEU A 28 12.61 -13.72 -44.55
N HIS A 29 11.97 -14.82 -44.94
CA HIS A 29 10.80 -15.36 -44.24
C HIS A 29 11.12 -15.78 -42.80
N SER A 30 12.25 -16.47 -42.59
CA SER A 30 12.71 -16.89 -41.26
C SER A 30 13.00 -15.69 -40.35
N ASN A 31 13.68 -14.66 -40.86
CA ASN A 31 13.96 -13.44 -40.11
C ASN A 31 12.67 -12.69 -39.72
N ILE A 32 11.69 -12.61 -40.62
CA ILE A 32 10.40 -11.96 -40.33
C ILE A 32 9.63 -12.77 -39.29
N ALA A 33 9.57 -14.10 -39.42
CA ALA A 33 8.87 -14.96 -38.48
C ALA A 33 9.45 -14.86 -37.05
N ASN A 34 10.79 -14.89 -36.94
CA ASN A 34 11.47 -14.77 -35.65
C ASN A 34 11.29 -13.37 -35.02
N ASN A 35 11.28 -12.32 -35.83
CA ASN A 35 11.05 -10.97 -35.32
C ASN A 35 9.60 -10.83 -34.83
N LEU A 36 8.63 -11.32 -35.61
CA LEU A 36 7.22 -11.30 -35.24
C LEU A 36 6.95 -12.08 -33.95
N SER A 37 7.55 -13.26 -33.78
CA SER A 37 7.42 -14.03 -32.54
C SER A 37 8.01 -13.27 -31.36
N SER A 38 9.18 -12.66 -31.53
CA SER A 38 9.82 -11.86 -30.46
C SER A 38 9.02 -10.62 -30.08
N ILE A 39 8.36 -9.97 -31.04
CA ILE A 39 7.49 -8.82 -30.80
C ILE A 39 6.21 -9.27 -30.09
N SER A 40 5.62 -10.39 -30.51
CA SER A 40 4.44 -10.96 -29.88
C SER A 40 4.69 -11.38 -28.43
N GLU A 41 5.85 -11.99 -28.15
CA GLU A 41 6.26 -12.34 -26.80
C GLU A 41 6.43 -11.10 -25.92
N LYS A 42 7.10 -10.06 -26.43
CA LYS A 42 7.24 -8.77 -25.73
C LYS A 42 5.89 -8.12 -25.45
N TYR A 43 4.98 -8.15 -26.42
CA TYR A 43 3.65 -7.58 -26.26
C TYR A 43 2.84 -8.31 -25.19
N GLU A 44 2.86 -9.65 -25.16
CA GLU A 44 2.17 -10.40 -24.10
C GLU A 44 2.84 -10.19 -22.73
N GLN A 45 4.16 -10.03 -22.66
CA GLN A 45 4.85 -9.63 -21.42
C GLN A 45 4.41 -8.25 -20.93
N GLU A 46 4.37 -7.26 -21.82
CA GLU A 46 3.94 -5.89 -21.51
C GLU A 46 2.50 -5.87 -20.99
N LYS A 47 1.60 -6.60 -21.65
CA LYS A 47 0.21 -6.77 -21.22
C LYS A 47 0.06 -7.47 -19.86
N ILE A 48 0.96 -8.38 -19.50
CA ILE A 48 0.99 -8.97 -18.15
C ILE A 48 1.41 -7.91 -17.13
N VAL A 49 2.47 -7.16 -17.44
CA VAL A 49 2.95 -6.07 -16.58
C VAL A 49 1.87 -5.01 -16.37
N ASP A 50 1.16 -4.58 -17.42
CA ASP A 50 0.06 -3.62 -17.31
C ASP A 50 -1.07 -4.11 -16.41
N LYS A 51 -1.46 -5.39 -16.54
CA LYS A 51 -2.46 -6.00 -15.66
C LYS A 51 -1.98 -6.07 -14.20
N GLU A 52 -0.70 -6.34 -13.98
CA GLU A 52 -0.12 -6.32 -12.64
C GLU A 52 -0.10 -4.91 -12.06
N LEU A 53 0.26 -3.90 -12.86
CA LEU A 53 0.23 -2.49 -12.46
C LEU A 53 -1.19 -2.05 -12.09
N GLU A 54 -2.19 -2.34 -12.92
CA GLU A 54 -3.59 -2.05 -12.64
C GLU A 54 -4.06 -2.73 -11.35
N ARG A 55 -3.63 -3.99 -11.11
CA ARG A 55 -3.94 -4.70 -9.88
C ARG A 55 -3.28 -4.06 -8.66
N VAL A 56 -2.04 -3.61 -8.78
CA VAL A 56 -1.31 -2.92 -7.71
C VAL A 56 -1.94 -1.57 -7.42
N GLU A 57 -2.28 -0.79 -8.43
CA GLU A 57 -2.95 0.50 -8.31
C GLU A 57 -4.30 0.37 -7.58
N ASN A 58 -5.13 -0.59 -8.00
CA ASN A 58 -6.40 -0.86 -7.33
C ASN A 58 -6.20 -1.25 -5.85
N LYS A 59 -5.20 -2.08 -5.54
CA LYS A 59 -4.87 -2.44 -4.16
C LYS A 59 -4.36 -1.23 -3.36
N LEU A 60 -3.54 -0.37 -3.96
CA LEU A 60 -3.04 0.85 -3.33
C LEU A 60 -4.18 1.81 -2.99
N GLY A 61 -5.16 1.95 -3.88
CA GLY A 61 -6.38 2.74 -3.61
C GLY A 61 -7.13 2.22 -2.39
N ILE A 62 -7.34 0.90 -2.29
CA ILE A 62 -7.99 0.26 -1.14
C ILE A 62 -7.18 0.48 0.15
N VAL A 63 -5.86 0.27 0.10
CA VAL A 63 -4.98 0.46 1.27
C VAL A 63 -4.99 1.91 1.74
N THR A 64 -4.92 2.87 0.81
CA THR A 64 -5.00 4.31 1.12
C THR A 64 -6.32 4.66 1.80
N ASN A 65 -7.44 4.19 1.25
CA ASN A 65 -8.76 4.45 1.84
C ASN A 65 -8.90 3.84 3.24
N ASN A 66 -8.43 2.61 3.43
CA ASN A 66 -8.43 1.96 4.74
C ASN A 66 -7.54 2.68 5.75
N PHE A 67 -6.38 3.17 5.30
CA PHE A 67 -5.46 3.95 6.12
C PHE A 67 -6.11 5.27 6.56
N LEU A 68 -6.69 6.03 5.63
CA LEU A 68 -7.41 7.27 5.93
C LEU A 68 -8.56 7.04 6.92
N ALA A 69 -9.40 6.04 6.67
CA ALA A 69 -10.50 5.71 7.58
C ALA A 69 -10.02 5.28 8.98
N SER A 70 -8.89 4.57 9.07
CA SER A 70 -8.27 4.21 10.35
C SER A 70 -7.68 5.42 11.05
N ASN A 71 -7.04 6.33 10.30
CA ASN A 71 -6.45 7.55 10.84
C ASN A 71 -7.52 8.52 11.34
N ASP A 72 -8.63 8.67 10.62
CA ASP A 72 -9.79 9.46 11.06
C ASP A 72 -10.38 8.92 12.37
N LYS A 73 -10.54 7.60 12.49
CA LYS A 73 -10.99 6.98 13.75
C LYS A 73 -10.02 7.25 14.88
N PHE A 74 -8.71 7.13 14.63
CA PHE A 74 -7.68 7.42 15.62
C PHE A 74 -7.70 8.88 16.06
N ASN A 75 -7.75 9.83 15.12
CA ASN A 75 -7.85 11.25 15.39
C ASN A 75 -9.13 11.60 16.18
N ASN A 76 -10.25 10.97 15.85
CA ASN A 76 -11.50 11.14 16.61
C ASN A 76 -11.40 10.61 18.04
N LEU A 77 -10.69 9.50 18.27
CA LEU A 77 -10.41 9.00 19.63
C LEU A 77 -9.47 9.95 20.39
N LEU A 78 -8.42 10.46 19.74
CA LEU A 78 -7.52 11.45 20.35
C LEU A 78 -8.27 12.71 20.79
N ARG A 79 -9.19 13.21 19.97
CA ARG A 79 -10.01 14.40 20.31
C ARG A 79 -10.93 14.20 21.51
N LYS A 80 -11.27 12.97 21.86
CA LYS A 80 -12.07 12.66 23.06
C LYS A 80 -11.23 12.68 24.34
N ILE A 81 -9.91 12.58 24.23
CA ILE A 81 -9.01 12.68 25.38
C ILE A 81 -8.85 14.17 25.70
N PRO A 82 -9.20 14.61 26.91
CA PRO A 82 -9.03 16.01 27.30
C PRO A 82 -7.55 16.40 27.27
N SER A 83 -7.27 17.66 26.93
CA SER A 83 -5.92 18.21 26.99
C SER A 83 -5.40 18.15 28.41
N ILE A 84 -4.07 18.00 28.57
CA ILE A 84 -3.43 18.07 29.89
C ILE A 84 -3.68 19.41 30.59
N ASN A 85 -3.86 20.48 29.81
CA ASN A 85 -4.17 21.80 30.34
C ASN A 85 -5.58 21.89 30.94
N ASP A 86 -6.49 20.99 30.52
CA ASP A 86 -7.88 20.93 30.98
C ASP A 86 -8.09 19.79 32.00
N ARG A 87 -7.02 19.24 32.55
CA ARG A 87 -7.07 18.06 33.44
C ARG A 87 -8.00 18.28 34.64
N ASP A 88 -7.91 19.43 35.29
CA ASP A 88 -8.71 19.71 36.49
C ASP A 88 -10.20 19.84 36.13
N ASN A 89 -10.51 20.44 34.98
CA ASN A 89 -11.88 20.50 34.44
C ASN A 89 -12.41 19.10 34.10
N ALA A 90 -11.59 18.26 33.48
CA ALA A 90 -11.97 16.89 33.15
C ALA A 90 -12.23 16.04 34.41
N LEU A 91 -11.42 16.21 35.46
CA LEU A 91 -11.61 15.54 36.75
C LEU A 91 -12.88 16.03 37.46
N ALA A 92 -13.17 17.34 37.39
CA ALA A 92 -14.42 17.89 37.92
C ALA A 92 -15.65 17.32 37.19
N LEU A 93 -15.63 17.31 35.85
CA LEU A 93 -16.71 16.70 35.06
C LEU A 93 -16.88 15.21 35.35
N PHE A 94 -15.78 14.47 35.53
CA PHE A 94 -15.84 13.06 35.90
C PHE A 94 -16.49 12.87 37.28
N LYS A 95 -16.16 13.73 38.25
CA LYS A 95 -16.78 13.77 39.57
C LYS A 95 -18.29 14.05 39.48
N ASP A 96 -18.69 15.01 38.65
CA ASP A 96 -20.09 15.37 38.43
C ASP A 96 -20.88 14.21 37.82
N ILE A 97 -20.29 13.49 36.85
CA ILE A 97 -20.89 12.29 36.26
C ILE A 97 -21.14 11.21 37.32
N ILE A 98 -20.16 10.95 38.20
CA ILE A 98 -20.32 9.97 39.28
C ILE A 98 -21.48 10.37 40.20
N GLN A 99 -21.56 11.64 40.59
CA GLN A 99 -22.61 12.14 41.46
C GLN A 99 -24.00 12.12 40.80
N ALA A 100 -24.07 12.41 39.50
CA ALA A 100 -25.32 12.35 38.72
C ALA A 100 -25.92 10.93 38.70
N HIS A 101 -25.10 9.89 38.83
CA HIS A 101 -25.54 8.49 38.93
C HIS A 101 -25.92 8.08 40.36
N SER A 102 -26.24 9.04 41.24
CA SER A 102 -26.64 8.80 42.63
C SER A 102 -25.56 8.10 43.49
N LEU A 103 -24.30 8.15 43.07
CA LEU A 103 -23.16 7.68 43.85
C LEU A 103 -22.64 8.84 44.70
N LYS A 104 -22.64 8.69 46.03
CA LYS A 104 -21.99 9.63 46.94
C LYS A 104 -20.49 9.36 46.97
N ILE A 105 -19.72 10.41 46.75
CA ILE A 105 -18.25 10.35 46.75
C ILE A 105 -17.75 10.71 48.15
N HIS A 106 -17.09 9.77 48.83
CA HIS A 106 -16.45 10.01 50.13
C HIS A 106 -14.99 10.43 49.99
N LYS A 107 -14.30 9.85 49.01
CA LYS A 107 -12.90 10.11 48.72
C LYS A 107 -12.69 10.12 47.21
N PHE A 108 -11.90 11.04 46.71
CA PHE A 108 -11.55 11.15 45.29
C PHE A 108 -10.15 11.75 45.17
N GLU A 109 -9.15 10.89 44.97
CA GLU A 109 -7.74 11.24 44.93
C GLU A 109 -7.15 10.89 43.57
N PRO A 110 -7.05 11.87 42.65
CA PRO A 110 -6.30 11.70 41.41
C PRO A 110 -4.79 11.64 41.70
N THR A 111 -4.06 10.83 40.93
CA THR A 111 -2.60 10.79 41.02
C THR A 111 -2.00 12.13 40.57
N GLN A 112 -0.96 12.59 41.27
CA GLN A 112 -0.23 13.81 40.93
C GLN A 112 0.61 13.64 39.65
N GLY A 113 1.14 12.43 39.45
CA GLY A 113 1.92 12.06 38.26
C GLY A 113 1.14 11.17 37.30
N ALA A 114 1.62 11.12 36.06
CA ALA A 114 1.17 10.13 35.09
C ALA A 114 1.69 8.75 35.50
N ILE A 115 0.80 7.77 35.56
CA ILE A 115 1.14 6.37 35.81
C ILE A 115 1.75 5.70 34.57
N GLU A 116 1.48 6.26 33.39
CA GLU A 116 1.98 5.79 32.12
C GLU A 116 2.06 6.98 31.15
N GLU A 117 3.14 7.04 30.37
CA GLU A 117 3.31 8.01 29.29
C GLU A 117 3.66 7.29 28.01
N LYS A 118 2.96 7.62 26.92
CA LYS A 118 3.21 7.06 25.59
C LYS A 118 3.34 8.18 24.57
N ILE A 119 4.46 8.19 23.87
CA ILE A 119 4.70 9.10 22.75
C ILE A 119 4.30 8.39 21.47
N MET A 120 3.46 9.03 20.68
CA MET A 120 3.02 8.53 19.39
C MET A 120 3.31 9.57 18.31
N SER A 121 3.59 9.11 17.10
CA SER A 121 3.73 9.97 15.93
C SER A 121 2.42 9.97 15.15
N ILE A 122 1.93 11.15 14.81
CA ILE A 122 0.81 11.32 13.89
C ILE A 122 1.37 11.09 12.48
N ALA A 123 0.85 10.09 11.79
CA ALA A 123 1.35 9.69 10.48
C ALA A 123 1.19 10.78 9.40
N GLU A 124 0.14 11.61 9.47
CA GLU A 124 -0.13 12.67 8.48
C GLU A 124 0.77 13.90 8.62
N THR A 125 1.08 14.32 9.85
CA THR A 125 1.81 15.57 10.11
C THR A 125 3.26 15.35 10.53
N GLY A 126 3.63 14.11 10.87
CA GLY A 126 4.89 13.81 11.54
C GLY A 126 4.98 14.37 12.96
N GLY A 127 3.92 15.03 13.46
CA GLY A 127 3.85 15.58 14.81
C GLY A 127 3.93 14.49 15.86
N LYS A 128 4.51 14.81 17.02
CA LYS A 128 4.56 13.91 18.18
C LYS A 128 3.47 14.30 19.16
N VAL A 129 2.66 13.34 19.59
CA VAL A 129 1.66 13.49 20.65
C VAL A 129 2.08 12.64 21.83
N THR A 130 2.05 13.23 23.03
CA THR A 130 2.30 12.52 24.28
C THR A 130 0.97 12.28 24.98
N ILE A 131 0.58 11.02 25.11
CA ILE A 131 -0.57 10.61 25.93
C ILE A 131 -0.07 10.25 27.32
N LYS A 132 -0.73 10.83 28.33
CA LYS A 132 -0.45 10.58 29.74
C LYS A 132 -1.67 9.97 30.41
N LYS A 133 -1.48 8.88 31.15
CA LYS A 133 -2.53 8.21 31.90
C LYS A 133 -2.43 8.61 33.37
N TYR A 134 -3.55 9.00 33.97
CA TYR A 134 -3.65 9.33 35.39
C TYR A 134 -4.64 8.38 36.05
N ALA A 135 -4.31 7.88 37.23
CA ALA A 135 -5.23 7.07 38.02
C ALA A 135 -6.04 7.97 38.97
N VAL A 136 -7.23 7.51 39.33
CA VAL A 136 -8.10 8.18 40.29
C VAL A 136 -8.60 7.13 41.27
N ASP A 137 -8.20 7.26 42.53
CA ASP A 137 -8.68 6.42 43.61
C ASP A 137 -9.93 7.07 44.21
N ALA A 138 -11.07 6.39 44.11
CA ALA A 138 -12.33 6.90 44.60
C ALA A 138 -13.02 5.91 45.54
N ILE A 139 -13.52 6.42 46.67
CA ILE A 139 -14.38 5.67 47.60
C ILE A 139 -15.79 6.20 47.44
N LEU A 140 -16.67 5.33 46.96
CA LEU A 140 -18.05 5.65 46.60
C LEU A 140 -19.02 4.86 47.49
N THR A 141 -20.18 5.45 47.74
CA THR A 141 -21.31 4.75 48.36
C THR A 141 -22.55 5.04 47.56
N GLY A 142 -23.27 4.00 47.16
CA GLY A 142 -24.43 4.13 46.31
C GLY A 142 -25.28 2.89 46.33
N ASN A 143 -26.42 2.98 45.65
CA ASN A 143 -27.33 1.86 45.48
C ASN A 143 -27.13 1.30 44.07
N PHE A 144 -26.67 0.05 43.97
CA PHE A 144 -26.41 -0.61 42.68
C PHE A 144 -27.69 -1.06 41.97
N LEU A 145 -28.85 -0.91 42.63
CA LEU A 145 -30.15 -1.32 42.12
C LEU A 145 -30.90 -0.09 41.62
N ARG A 146 -31.00 0.01 40.29
CA ARG A 146 -32.07 0.75 39.61
C ARG A 146 -32.55 -0.06 38.42
#